data_AF-A0A7M4EAH7-F1
#
_entry.id   AF-A0A7M4EAH7-F1
#
_cell.length_a   1.000
_cell.length_b   1.000
_cell.length_c   1.000
_cell.angle_alpha   90.00
_cell.angle_beta   90.00
_cell.angle_gamma   90.00
#
_symmetry.space_group_name_H-M   'P 1'
#
loop_
_entity.id
_entity.type
_entity.pdbx_description
1 polymer ?
#
loop_
_entity_poly.entity_id
_entity_poly.type
_entity_poly.pdbx_seq_one_letter_code
_entity_poly.pdbx_strand_id
1 'polypeptide(L)'
;MSQRDTLVHLFAGGCGGTVGAILTCPLEVVKTRLQSSSITVYISEVHLNTVSGASVNRVTRVSPGPLHCLKMILQKEGPRSLFRGLGPNLVGVAPSRAIYFAAYSNCKEKLNSIFDPDTSQVHMISAGVAGFTAITTTNPIWLIKTRLQLDARNRGEKRMSAFECIRKVYQSDGMKGFYRGMSASYAGISETVIHFVIYESIKQKLLEYKSASSMDNEDEYEKEASDFVGMMMAAATSKTCATSIAYPHEVVRTRLREEGTKYRSFFQTLSLLVREEGYGSLYRGLTTHLIRQIPNTAIMMSTYEVVVYLLNG
;
A
#
# COMPACT_ATOMS: atom_id res chain seq x y z
N MET A 1 -16.98 26.50 7.15
CA MET A 1 -15.66 26.19 7.75
C MET A 1 -14.78 27.40 7.60
N SER A 2 -14.21 27.91 8.70
CA SER A 2 -13.21 28.97 8.64
C SER A 2 -11.94 28.44 7.96
N GLN A 3 -11.17 29.30 7.29
CA GLN A 3 -9.87 28.91 6.72
C GLN A 3 -8.95 28.28 7.78
N ARG A 4 -9.07 28.73 9.04
CA ARG A 4 -8.38 28.16 10.20
C ARG A 4 -8.74 26.68 10.42
N ASP A 5 -10.02 26.34 10.39
CA ASP A 5 -10.49 24.96 10.62
C ASP A 5 -9.93 24.02 9.54
N THR A 6 -9.96 24.44 8.27
CA THR A 6 -9.41 23.67 7.15
C THR A 6 -7.91 23.41 7.33
N LEU A 7 -7.15 24.42 7.79
CA LEU A 7 -5.72 24.28 8.05
C LEU A 7 -5.43 23.35 9.24
N VAL A 8 -6.22 23.44 10.31
CA VAL A 8 -6.10 22.57 11.48
C VAL A 8 -6.36 21.11 11.08
N HIS A 9 -7.43 20.83 10.35
CA HIS A 9 -7.74 19.46 9.90
C HIS A 9 -6.69 18.93 8.92
N LEU A 10 -6.18 19.77 8.02
CA LEU A 10 -5.10 19.40 7.11
C LEU A 10 -3.81 19.05 7.88
N PHE A 11 -3.44 19.86 8.87
CA PHE A 11 -2.25 19.64 9.68
C PHE A 11 -2.40 18.40 10.56
N ALA A 12 -3.54 18.24 11.23
CA ALA A 12 -3.86 17.06 12.02
C ALA A 12 -3.81 15.77 11.18
N GLY A 13 -4.40 15.79 9.98
CA GLY A 13 -4.33 14.67 9.03
C GLY A 13 -2.89 14.37 8.57
N GLY A 14 -2.09 15.41 8.30
CA GLY A 14 -0.68 15.28 7.94
C GLY A 14 0.20 14.68 9.04
N CYS A 15 0.03 15.15 10.28
CA CYS A 15 0.69 14.62 11.47
C CYS A 15 0.28 13.16 11.72
N GLY A 16 -1.02 12.86 11.71
CA GLY A 16 -1.52 11.50 11.88
C GLY A 16 -1.00 10.53 10.83
N GLY A 17 -0.97 10.95 9.56
CA GLY A 17 -0.38 10.16 8.47
C GLY A 17 1.12 9.92 8.66
N THR A 18 1.86 10.92 9.15
CA THR A 18 3.31 10.82 9.41
C THR A 18 3.62 9.88 10.56
N VAL A 19 2.94 10.05 11.70
CA VAL A 19 3.11 9.19 12.88
C VAL A 19 2.70 7.76 12.56
N GLY A 20 1.57 7.57 11.87
CA GLY A 20 1.13 6.27 11.38
C GLY A 20 2.16 5.60 10.48
N ALA A 21 2.77 6.34 9.54
CA ALA A 21 3.81 5.82 8.66
C ALA A 21 5.09 5.40 9.40
N ILE A 22 5.49 6.15 10.45
CA ILE A 22 6.68 5.83 11.25
C ILE A 22 6.43 4.56 12.08
N LEU A 23 5.32 4.52 12.81
CA LEU A 23 5.01 3.42 13.73
C LEU A 23 4.67 2.12 13.00
N THR A 24 4.07 2.20 11.81
CA THR A 24 3.76 1.03 10.98
C THR A 24 4.85 0.68 9.96
N CYS A 25 5.96 1.43 9.93
CA CYS A 25 7.09 1.18 9.04
C CYS A 25 7.65 -0.24 9.14
N PRO A 26 7.83 -0.85 10.33
CA PRO A 26 8.30 -2.23 10.45
C PRO A 26 7.43 -3.24 9.70
N LEU A 27 6.10 -3.08 9.76
CA LEU A 27 5.15 -3.96 9.06
C LEU A 27 5.18 -3.73 7.55
N GLU A 28 5.35 -2.49 7.10
CA GLU A 28 5.57 -2.19 5.67
C GLU A 28 6.84 -2.87 5.15
N VAL A 29 7.96 -2.79 5.88
CA VAL A 29 9.21 -3.44 5.47
C VAL A 29 9.03 -4.95 5.40
N VAL A 30 8.43 -5.58 6.41
CA VAL A 30 8.16 -7.03 6.39
C VAL A 30 7.27 -7.41 5.20
N LYS A 31 6.20 -6.65 4.93
CA LYS A 31 5.33 -6.87 3.75
C LYS A 31 6.15 -6.81 2.46
N THR A 32 6.89 -5.74 2.22
CA THR A 32 7.67 -5.55 0.99
C THR A 32 8.72 -6.63 0.81
N ARG A 33 9.35 -7.07 1.91
CA ARG A 33 10.32 -8.19 1.90
C ARG A 33 9.64 -9.51 1.52
N LEU A 34 8.49 -9.83 2.11
CA LEU A 34 7.73 -11.05 1.80
C LEU A 34 7.27 -11.08 0.33
N GLN A 35 6.93 -9.90 -0.21
CA GLN A 35 6.57 -9.75 -1.62
C GLN A 35 7.77 -9.92 -2.56
N SER A 36 9.00 -9.91 -2.05
CA SER A 36 10.22 -9.95 -2.88
C SER A 36 10.59 -11.34 -3.40
N SER A 37 11.36 -11.38 -4.49
CA SER A 37 11.94 -12.61 -5.04
C SER A 37 13.02 -13.21 -4.16
N SER A 38 13.81 -12.37 -3.50
CA SER A 38 14.95 -12.79 -2.69
C SER A 38 14.56 -13.63 -1.47
N ILE A 39 13.37 -13.41 -0.89
CA ILE A 39 12.89 -14.24 0.22
C ILE A 39 12.62 -15.69 -0.20
N THR A 40 12.30 -15.95 -1.47
CA THR A 40 12.13 -17.31 -2.01
C THR A 40 13.41 -18.14 -1.95
N VAL A 41 14.58 -17.48 -1.97
CA VAL A 41 15.89 -18.14 -2.11
C VAL A 41 16.51 -18.48 -0.74
N TYR A 42 16.05 -17.87 0.35
CA TYR A 42 16.67 -18.04 1.67
C TYR A 42 16.25 -19.28 2.46
N ILE A 43 15.34 -20.11 1.93
CA ILE A 43 14.93 -21.36 2.60
C ILE A 43 15.67 -22.55 1.98
N SER A 44 16.78 -22.85 2.66
CA SER A 44 17.46 -24.12 2.88
C SER A 44 17.39 -25.19 1.79
N GLU A 45 18.56 -25.50 1.22
CA GLU A 45 18.93 -26.88 0.93
C GLU A 45 18.80 -27.71 2.21
N VAL A 46 17.71 -28.48 2.34
CA VAL A 46 17.66 -29.56 3.34
C VAL A 46 18.41 -30.73 2.72
N HIS A 47 19.66 -30.92 3.12
CA HIS A 47 20.41 -32.14 2.82
C HIS A 47 19.79 -33.30 3.60
N LEU A 48 18.82 -34.01 2.99
CA LEU A 48 18.33 -35.27 3.52
C LEU A 48 19.28 -36.39 3.08
N ASN A 49 20.11 -36.87 4.01
CA ASN A 49 20.91 -38.06 3.77
C ASN A 49 19.98 -39.28 3.77
N THR A 50 19.77 -39.89 2.60
CA THR A 50 19.12 -41.21 2.52
C THR A 50 20.14 -42.30 2.85
N VAL A 51 19.70 -43.37 3.50
CA VAL A 51 20.53 -44.53 3.90
C VAL A 51 21.16 -45.24 2.69
N SER A 52 20.75 -44.92 1.46
CA SER A 52 21.27 -45.48 0.21
C SER A 52 22.16 -44.55 -0.61
N GLY A 53 22.66 -43.44 -0.05
CA GLY A 53 23.70 -42.61 -0.70
C GLY A 53 23.23 -41.77 -1.89
N ALA A 54 21.92 -41.73 -2.18
CA ALA A 54 21.34 -40.82 -3.17
C ALA A 54 20.81 -39.55 -2.47
N SER A 55 21.52 -38.43 -2.62
CA SER A 55 21.06 -37.13 -2.17
C SER A 55 19.96 -36.62 -3.10
N VAL A 56 18.72 -36.56 -2.59
CA VAL A 56 17.61 -35.92 -3.31
C VAL A 56 17.40 -34.53 -2.73
N ASN A 57 17.89 -33.51 -3.43
CA ASN A 57 17.63 -32.09 -3.09
C ASN A 57 16.17 -31.76 -3.41
N ARG A 58 15.26 -32.01 -2.46
CA ARG A 58 13.87 -31.54 -2.57
C ARG A 58 13.80 -30.09 -2.07
N VAL A 59 13.98 -29.14 -2.98
CA VAL A 59 13.80 -27.71 -2.67
C VAL A 59 12.30 -27.42 -2.51
N THR A 60 11.78 -27.56 -1.29
CA THR A 60 10.43 -27.08 -0.96
C THR A 60 10.48 -25.57 -0.75
N ARG A 61 10.04 -24.81 -1.75
CA ARG A 61 9.90 -23.35 -1.71
C ARG A 61 8.73 -22.94 -0.81
N VAL A 62 8.84 -23.13 0.50
CA VAL A 62 7.87 -22.59 1.45
C VAL A 62 8.22 -21.13 1.70
N SER A 63 7.28 -20.21 1.61
CA SER A 63 7.53 -18.81 1.97
C SER A 63 7.51 -18.66 3.49
N PRO A 64 8.47 -17.95 4.10
CA PRO A 64 8.47 -17.78 5.54
C PRO A 64 7.26 -16.94 5.96
N GLY A 65 6.69 -17.26 7.14
CA GLY A 65 5.66 -16.42 7.74
C GLY A 65 6.20 -15.03 8.13
N PRO A 66 5.31 -14.05 8.37
CA PRO A 66 5.71 -12.68 8.75
C PRO A 66 6.64 -12.59 9.95
N LEU A 67 6.39 -13.40 10.99
CA LEU A 67 7.22 -13.44 12.20
C LEU A 67 8.63 -13.97 11.92
N HIS A 68 8.74 -14.98 11.05
CA HIS A 68 10.03 -15.51 10.66
C HIS A 68 10.82 -14.48 9.85
N CYS A 69 10.16 -13.81 8.88
CA CYS A 69 10.76 -12.71 8.13
C CYS A 69 11.25 -11.58 9.06
N LEU A 70 10.43 -11.16 10.03
CA LEU A 70 10.80 -10.14 11.02
C LEU A 70 12.02 -10.56 11.84
N LYS A 71 12.02 -11.80 12.37
CA LYS A 71 13.14 -12.35 13.14
C LYS A 71 14.43 -12.36 12.31
N MET A 72 14.35 -12.75 11.04
CA MET A 72 15.48 -12.77 10.12
C MET A 72 16.06 -11.37 9.86
N ILE A 73 15.20 -10.36 9.65
CA ILE A 73 15.65 -8.97 9.48
C ILE A 73 16.36 -8.47 10.74
N LEU A 74 15.78 -8.72 11.92
CA LEU A 74 16.35 -8.30 13.20
C LEU A 74 17.71 -8.97 13.48
N GLN A 75 17.85 -10.25 13.17
CA GLN A 75 19.09 -11.00 13.39
C GLN A 75 20.19 -10.66 12.38
N LYS A 76 19.85 -10.59 11.08
CA LYS A 76 20.85 -10.41 10.01
C LYS A 76 21.19 -8.96 9.72
N GLU A 77 20.21 -8.05 9.74
CA GLU A 77 20.40 -6.66 9.32
C GLU A 77 20.36 -5.65 10.49
N GLY A 78 19.68 -6.03 11.58
CA GLY A 78 19.46 -5.23 12.79
C GLY A 78 18.17 -4.39 12.75
N PRO A 79 17.75 -3.84 13.90
CA PRO A 79 16.45 -3.17 14.07
C PRO A 79 16.29 -1.91 13.20
N ARG A 80 17.38 -1.19 12.93
CA ARG A 80 17.36 -0.01 12.06
C ARG A 80 16.92 -0.33 10.62
N SER A 81 17.04 -1.58 10.15
CA SER A 81 16.58 -1.96 8.81
C SER A 81 15.05 -1.91 8.66
N LEU A 82 14.30 -1.99 9.76
CA LEU A 82 12.82 -1.90 9.75
C LEU A 82 12.29 -0.50 9.39
N PHE A 83 13.17 0.50 9.34
CA PHE A 83 12.82 1.87 8.96
C PHE A 83 13.39 2.26 7.58
N ARG A 84 13.87 1.27 6.80
CA ARG A 84 14.34 1.52 5.43
C ARG A 84 13.20 2.01 4.54
N GLY A 85 13.50 2.99 3.70
CA GLY A 85 12.51 3.63 2.82
C GLY A 85 11.60 4.65 3.51
N LEU A 86 11.70 4.85 4.84
CA LEU A 86 10.89 5.85 5.55
C LEU A 86 11.15 7.27 5.03
N GLY A 87 12.40 7.66 4.79
CA GLY A 87 12.76 8.98 4.28
C GLY A 87 12.03 9.32 2.96
N PRO A 88 12.21 8.54 1.88
CA PRO A 88 11.47 8.73 0.64
C PRO A 88 9.95 8.67 0.81
N ASN A 89 9.43 7.85 1.73
CA ASN A 89 8.01 7.80 2.03
C ASN A 89 7.50 9.14 2.58
N LEU A 90 8.18 9.71 3.58
CA LEU A 90 7.78 10.99 4.19
C LEU A 90 7.87 12.15 3.19
N VAL A 91 8.94 12.20 2.41
CA VAL A 91 9.13 13.23 1.38
C VAL A 91 8.12 13.08 0.24
N GLY A 92 7.68 11.85 -0.08
CA GLY A 92 6.81 11.57 -1.22
C GLY A 92 5.31 11.82 -0.98
N VAL A 93 4.83 11.69 0.26
CA VAL A 93 3.38 11.74 0.54
C VAL A 93 2.78 13.11 0.26
N ALA A 94 3.39 14.19 0.77
CA ALA A 94 2.86 15.54 0.60
C ALA A 94 2.86 15.99 -0.89
N PRO A 95 3.96 15.86 -1.66
CA PRO A 95 3.96 16.17 -3.09
C PRO A 95 2.96 15.33 -3.88
N SER A 96 2.81 14.03 -3.57
CA SER A 96 1.83 13.16 -4.23
C SER A 96 0.41 13.70 -4.08
N ARG A 97 0.02 14.11 -2.87
CA ARG A 97 -1.29 14.71 -2.59
C ARG A 97 -1.44 16.07 -3.27
N ALA A 98 -0.42 16.92 -3.23
CA ALA A 98 -0.45 18.22 -3.88
C ALA A 98 -0.63 18.10 -5.40
N ILE A 99 0.12 17.21 -6.06
CA ILE A 99 -0.01 16.93 -7.49
C ILE A 99 -1.40 16.38 -7.82
N TYR A 100 -1.92 15.47 -6.99
CA TYR A 100 -3.28 14.94 -7.18
C TYR A 100 -4.33 16.07 -7.14
N PHE A 101 -4.34 16.89 -6.09
CA PHE A 101 -5.32 17.97 -5.96
C PHE A 101 -5.17 19.03 -7.05
N ALA A 102 -3.95 19.41 -7.42
CA ALA A 102 -3.71 20.35 -8.50
C ALA A 102 -4.21 19.81 -9.86
N ALA A 103 -3.90 18.55 -10.18
CA ALA A 103 -4.37 17.92 -11.40
C ALA A 103 -5.89 17.73 -11.40
N TYR A 104 -6.47 17.40 -10.25
CA TYR A 104 -7.92 17.27 -10.08
C TYR A 104 -8.63 18.60 -10.32
N SER A 105 -8.23 19.68 -9.64
CA SER A 105 -8.86 21.00 -9.78
C SER A 105 -8.74 21.52 -11.20
N ASN A 106 -7.54 21.45 -11.81
CA ASN A 106 -7.33 21.89 -13.18
C ASN A 106 -8.15 21.08 -14.20
N CYS A 107 -8.29 19.78 -14.00
CA CYS A 107 -9.11 18.95 -14.88
C CYS A 107 -10.60 19.24 -14.70
N LYS A 108 -11.04 19.42 -13.45
CA LYS A 108 -12.43 19.73 -13.10
C LYS A 108 -12.86 21.07 -13.71
N GLU A 109 -12.05 22.11 -13.57
CA GLU A 109 -12.34 23.43 -14.15
C GLU A 109 -12.50 23.38 -15.67
N LYS A 110 -11.62 22.65 -16.36
CA LYS A 110 -11.72 22.47 -17.82
C LYS A 110 -12.97 21.67 -18.20
N LEU A 111 -13.28 20.60 -17.49
CA LEU A 111 -14.45 19.77 -17.80
C LEU A 111 -15.77 20.47 -17.47
N ASN A 112 -15.84 21.27 -16.41
CA ASN A 112 -17.00 22.11 -16.08
C ASN A 112 -17.30 23.16 -17.17
N SER A 113 -16.33 23.48 -18.04
CA SER A 113 -16.54 24.37 -19.20
C SER A 113 -17.07 23.65 -20.45
N ILE A 114 -17.04 22.31 -20.46
CA ILE A 114 -17.40 21.46 -21.61
C ILE A 114 -18.68 20.66 -21.32
N PHE A 115 -18.81 20.16 -20.09
CA PHE A 115 -19.93 19.38 -19.57
C PHE A 115 -20.74 20.21 -18.59
N ASP A 116 -21.94 19.73 -18.24
CA ASP A 116 -22.71 20.30 -17.15
C ASP A 116 -21.87 20.30 -15.85
N PRO A 117 -21.75 21.47 -15.18
CA PRO A 117 -20.93 21.60 -13.98
C PRO A 117 -21.31 20.61 -12.88
N ASP A 118 -20.30 20.09 -12.19
CA ASP A 118 -20.44 19.24 -10.99
C ASP A 118 -21.23 17.92 -11.20
N THR A 119 -21.28 17.43 -12.43
CA THR A 119 -21.81 16.09 -12.72
C THR A 119 -20.85 14.99 -12.25
N SER A 120 -21.41 13.81 -11.91
CA SER A 120 -20.61 12.63 -11.52
C SER A 120 -19.54 12.26 -12.55
N GLN A 121 -19.82 12.48 -13.84
CA GLN A 121 -18.86 12.23 -14.93
C GLN A 121 -17.63 13.14 -14.82
N VAL A 122 -17.83 14.44 -14.57
CA VAL A 122 -16.74 15.40 -14.38
C VAL A 122 -15.85 14.99 -13.21
N HIS A 123 -16.47 14.62 -12.08
CA HIS A 123 -15.75 14.16 -10.90
C HIS A 123 -14.95 12.87 -11.16
N MET A 124 -15.54 11.89 -11.84
CA MET A 124 -14.88 10.63 -12.16
C MET A 124 -13.69 10.82 -13.11
N ILE A 125 -13.85 11.59 -14.18
CA ILE A 125 -12.78 11.85 -15.15
C ILE A 125 -11.66 12.65 -14.48
N SER A 126 -12.00 13.70 -13.73
CA SER A 126 -11.02 14.52 -13.01
C SER A 126 -10.23 13.70 -12.00
N ALA A 127 -10.90 12.84 -11.22
CA ALA A 127 -10.26 11.93 -10.27
C ALA A 127 -9.34 10.92 -10.97
N GLY A 128 -9.75 10.39 -12.12
CA GLY A 128 -8.94 9.51 -12.94
C GLY A 128 -7.66 10.19 -13.43
N VAL A 129 -7.79 11.33 -14.11
CA VAL A 129 -6.66 12.12 -14.62
C VAL A 129 -5.70 12.51 -13.50
N ALA A 130 -6.23 12.95 -12.36
CA ALA A 130 -5.44 13.27 -11.18
C ALA A 130 -4.67 12.07 -10.64
N GLY A 131 -5.32 10.91 -10.56
CA GLY A 131 -4.69 9.65 -10.12
C GLY A 131 -3.55 9.23 -11.04
N PHE A 132 -3.77 9.19 -12.36
CA PHE A 132 -2.74 8.86 -13.34
C PHE A 132 -1.56 9.85 -13.31
N THR A 133 -1.86 11.15 -13.22
CA THR A 133 -0.84 12.20 -13.17
C THR A 133 0.01 12.07 -11.90
N ALA A 134 -0.62 11.93 -10.73
CA ALA A 134 0.08 11.78 -9.46
C ALA A 134 0.96 10.51 -9.43
N ILE A 135 0.43 9.37 -9.90
CA ILE A 135 1.20 8.11 -9.99
C ILE A 135 2.40 8.28 -10.92
N THR A 136 2.21 8.86 -12.10
CA THR A 136 3.29 9.06 -13.09
C THR A 136 4.39 9.93 -12.52
N THR A 137 4.04 11.10 -11.99
CA THR A 137 5.01 12.10 -11.51
C THR A 137 5.76 11.61 -10.27
N THR A 138 5.09 10.87 -9.38
CA THR A 138 5.71 10.42 -8.12
C THR A 138 6.32 9.03 -8.17
N ASN A 139 6.19 8.29 -9.28
CA ASN A 139 6.76 6.95 -9.41
C ASN A 139 8.26 6.85 -9.06
N PRO A 140 9.13 7.82 -9.42
CA PRO A 140 10.54 7.78 -9.02
C PRO A 140 10.73 7.67 -7.50
N ILE A 141 9.95 8.42 -6.71
CA ILE A 141 10.03 8.39 -5.24
C ILE A 141 9.63 7.02 -4.70
N TRP A 142 8.53 6.48 -5.21
CA TRP A 142 8.02 5.17 -4.80
C TRP A 142 8.94 4.02 -5.22
N LEU A 143 9.60 4.12 -6.38
CA LEU A 143 10.62 3.15 -6.80
C LEU A 143 11.78 3.13 -5.80
N ILE A 144 12.33 4.29 -5.44
CA ILE A 144 13.46 4.38 -4.51
C ILE A 144 13.06 3.88 -3.12
N LYS A 145 11.85 4.23 -2.64
CA LYS A 145 11.29 3.65 -1.41
C LYS A 145 11.34 2.12 -1.47
N THR A 146 10.76 1.52 -2.51
CA THR A 146 10.68 0.07 -2.65
C THR A 146 12.07 -0.56 -2.75
N ARG A 147 13.00 -0.02 -3.56
CA ARG A 147 14.36 -0.57 -3.67
C ARG A 147 15.15 -0.49 -2.36
N LEU A 148 15.00 0.58 -1.58
CA LEU A 148 15.64 0.68 -0.26
C LEU A 148 15.05 -0.32 0.75
N GLN A 149 13.73 -0.55 0.70
CA GLN A 149 13.07 -1.58 1.52
C GLN A 149 13.48 -3.01 1.11
N LEU A 150 13.87 -3.20 -0.15
CA LEU A 150 14.34 -4.46 -0.72
C LEU A 150 15.87 -4.66 -0.62
N ASP A 151 16.64 -3.65 -0.22
CA ASP A 151 18.09 -3.78 -0.02
C ASP A 151 18.38 -4.56 1.27
N ALA A 152 18.56 -5.89 1.16
CA ALA A 152 18.93 -6.77 2.27
C ALA A 152 20.45 -6.81 2.37
N ARG A 153 21.00 -6.21 3.42
CA ARG A 153 22.45 -6.18 3.67
C ARG A 153 22.74 -6.63 5.09
N ASN A 154 23.77 -7.45 5.26
CA ASN A 154 24.14 -7.98 6.57
C ASN A 154 24.65 -6.88 7.49
N ARG A 155 24.61 -7.15 8.79
CA ARG A 155 25.15 -6.27 9.83
C ARG A 155 26.65 -6.03 9.58
N GLY A 156 27.03 -4.77 9.39
CA GLY A 156 28.41 -4.37 9.10
C GLY A 156 28.64 -3.97 7.64
N GLU A 157 27.76 -4.36 6.71
CA GLU A 157 27.83 -3.87 5.33
C GLU A 157 27.32 -2.43 5.24
N LYS A 158 28.00 -1.61 4.42
CA LYS A 158 27.56 -0.24 4.15
C LYS A 158 26.15 -0.28 3.55
N ARG A 159 25.21 0.38 4.21
CA ARG A 159 23.82 0.47 3.76
C ARG A 159 23.71 1.41 2.57
N MET A 160 22.86 1.06 1.61
CA MET A 160 22.58 1.94 0.48
C MET A 160 21.76 3.15 0.93
N SER A 161 22.27 4.34 0.66
CA SER A 161 21.52 5.59 0.82
C SER A 161 20.54 5.82 -0.33
N ALA A 162 19.55 6.69 -0.14
CA ALA A 162 18.61 7.05 -1.20
C ALA A 162 19.32 7.65 -2.43
N PHE A 163 20.32 8.50 -2.21
CA PHE A 163 21.12 9.09 -3.29
C PHE A 163 21.95 8.05 -4.05
N GLU A 164 22.56 7.09 -3.35
CA GLU A 164 23.25 5.98 -4.00
C GLU A 164 22.28 5.12 -4.82
N CYS A 165 21.07 4.87 -4.31
CA CYS A 165 20.03 4.16 -5.06
C CYS A 165 19.62 4.91 -6.33
N ILE A 166 19.39 6.22 -6.25
CA ILE A 166 19.08 7.08 -7.40
C ILE A 166 20.21 7.01 -8.43
N ARG A 167 21.47 7.21 -8.00
CA ARG A 167 22.63 7.16 -8.87
C ARG A 167 22.75 5.79 -9.56
N LYS A 168 22.56 4.71 -8.81
CA LYS A 168 22.62 3.34 -9.32
C LYS A 168 21.53 3.08 -10.37
N VAL A 169 20.28 3.48 -10.12
CA VAL A 169 19.16 3.36 -11.07
C VAL A 169 19.48 4.13 -12.36
N TYR A 170 19.95 5.38 -12.23
CA TYR A 170 20.27 6.21 -13.38
C TYR A 170 21.41 5.63 -14.22
N GLN A 171 22.45 5.09 -13.57
CA GLN A 171 23.58 4.47 -14.25
C GLN A 171 23.22 3.13 -14.92
N SER A 172 22.34 2.32 -14.32
CA SER A 172 22.00 0.99 -14.84
C SER A 172 20.88 0.99 -15.88
N ASP A 173 19.84 1.79 -15.65
CA ASP A 173 18.57 1.74 -16.41
C ASP A 173 18.21 3.10 -17.04
N GLY A 174 18.99 4.16 -16.78
CA GLY A 174 18.69 5.53 -17.20
C GLY A 174 17.39 6.07 -16.60
N MET A 175 16.80 7.05 -17.29
CA MET A 175 15.52 7.65 -16.86
C MET A 175 14.36 6.65 -16.87
N LYS A 176 14.37 5.67 -17.78
CA LYS A 176 13.32 4.65 -17.87
C LYS A 176 13.29 3.75 -16.64
N GLY A 177 14.43 3.56 -15.95
CA GLY A 177 14.52 2.82 -14.70
C GLY A 177 13.58 3.32 -13.62
N PHE A 178 13.43 4.65 -13.51
CA PHE A 178 12.57 5.31 -12.52
C PHE A 178 11.07 5.04 -12.70
N TYR A 179 10.67 4.50 -13.85
CA TYR A 179 9.28 4.26 -14.23
C TYR A 179 8.90 2.77 -14.20
N ARG A 180 9.78 1.91 -13.67
CA ARG A 180 9.47 0.50 -13.44
C ARG A 180 8.33 0.33 -12.42
N GLY A 181 7.45 -0.64 -12.69
CA GLY A 181 6.28 -0.93 -11.85
C GLY A 181 5.10 0.02 -12.03
N MET A 182 5.14 0.98 -12.97
CA MET A 182 4.00 1.87 -13.24
C MET A 182 2.74 1.13 -13.67
N SER A 183 2.85 0.15 -14.57
CA SER A 183 1.70 -0.63 -15.03
C SER A 183 0.98 -1.34 -13.88
N ALA A 184 1.73 -1.90 -12.94
CA ALA A 184 1.18 -2.48 -11.72
C ALA A 184 0.60 -1.42 -10.77
N SER A 185 1.14 -0.21 -10.76
CA SER A 185 0.61 0.91 -9.98
C SER A 185 -0.74 1.39 -10.54
N TYR A 186 -0.91 1.42 -11.86
CA TYR A 186 -2.20 1.70 -12.49
C TYR A 186 -3.22 0.60 -12.26
N ALA A 187 -2.78 -0.67 -12.30
CA ALA A 187 -3.65 -1.77 -11.90
C ALA A 187 -4.16 -1.62 -10.46
N GLY A 188 -3.43 -0.95 -9.57
CA GLY A 188 -3.88 -0.62 -8.21
C GLY A 188 -5.07 0.34 -8.14
N ILE A 189 -5.35 1.11 -9.20
CA ILE A 189 -6.58 1.93 -9.27
C ILE A 189 -7.81 1.03 -9.20
N SER A 190 -7.74 -0.19 -9.77
CA SER A 190 -8.84 -1.17 -9.72
C SER A 190 -9.20 -1.58 -8.29
N GLU A 191 -8.25 -1.63 -7.36
CA GLU A 191 -8.53 -1.92 -5.94
C GLU A 191 -9.50 -0.88 -5.35
N THR A 192 -9.30 0.39 -5.70
CA THR A 192 -10.16 1.48 -5.22
C THR A 192 -11.56 1.36 -5.80
N VAL A 193 -11.67 1.04 -7.10
CA VAL A 193 -12.96 0.82 -7.76
C VAL A 193 -13.71 -0.37 -7.14
N ILE A 194 -13.03 -1.50 -6.94
CA ILE A 194 -13.63 -2.70 -6.32
C ILE A 194 -14.09 -2.38 -4.89
N HIS A 195 -13.28 -1.64 -4.12
CA HIS A 195 -13.66 -1.22 -2.78
C HIS A 195 -14.94 -0.39 -2.77
N PHE A 196 -15.04 0.64 -3.62
CA PHE A 196 -16.24 1.48 -3.69
C PHE A 196 -17.49 0.70 -4.11
N VAL A 197 -17.38 -0.17 -5.11
CA VAL A 197 -18.52 -1.00 -5.56
C VAL A 197 -19.01 -1.91 -4.43
N ILE A 198 -18.12 -2.59 -3.72
CA ILE A 198 -18.48 -3.45 -2.60
C ILE A 198 -19.03 -2.62 -1.44
N TYR A 199 -18.40 -1.49 -1.12
CA TYR A 199 -18.80 -0.60 -0.04
C TYR A 199 -20.22 -0.06 -0.26
N GLU A 200 -20.51 0.49 -1.43
CA GLU A 200 -21.85 1.01 -1.74
C GLU A 200 -22.90 -0.11 -1.74
N SER A 201 -22.56 -1.30 -2.23
CA SER A 201 -23.46 -2.46 -2.16
C SER A 201 -23.80 -2.87 -0.72
N ILE A 202 -22.81 -2.87 0.19
CA ILE A 202 -23.02 -3.18 1.61
C ILE A 202 -23.81 -2.06 2.29
N LYS A 203 -23.44 -0.80 2.01
CA LYS A 203 -24.07 0.39 2.58
C LYS A 203 -25.55 0.49 2.18
N GLN A 204 -25.90 0.24 0.93
CA GLN A 204 -27.30 0.22 0.47
C GLN A 204 -28.11 -0.83 1.24
N LYS A 205 -27.60 -2.05 1.38
CA LYS A 205 -28.25 -3.10 2.18
C LYS A 205 -28.41 -2.70 3.65
N LEU A 206 -27.38 -2.10 4.25
CA LEU A 206 -27.45 -1.63 5.64
C LEU A 206 -28.55 -0.57 5.83
N LEU A 207 -28.66 0.37 4.89
CA LEU A 207 -29.71 1.40 4.89
C LEU A 207 -31.11 0.82 4.66
N GLU A 208 -31.26 -0.20 3.81
CA GLU A 208 -32.52 -0.93 3.60
C GLU A 208 -32.98 -1.67 4.86
N TYR A 209 -32.09 -2.44 5.50
CA TYR A 209 -32.39 -3.11 6.77
C TYR A 209 -32.78 -2.12 7.87
N LYS A 210 -32.09 -0.97 7.93
CA LYS A 210 -32.39 0.08 8.88
C LYS A 210 -33.76 0.73 8.63
N SER A 211 -34.09 1.00 7.37
CA SER A 211 -35.39 1.57 6.98
C SER A 211 -36.55 0.63 7.31
N ALA A 212 -36.32 -0.68 7.24
CA ALA A 212 -37.27 -1.71 7.68
C ALA A 212 -37.38 -1.83 9.21
N SER A 213 -36.30 -1.53 9.96
CA SER A 213 -36.26 -1.61 11.42
C SER A 213 -36.73 -0.34 12.13
N SER A 214 -36.81 0.81 11.45
CA SER A 214 -37.22 2.09 12.02
C SER A 214 -38.72 2.23 12.34
N MET A 215 -39.48 1.12 12.41
CA MET A 215 -40.86 1.12 12.91
C MET A 215 -40.97 0.88 14.43
N ASP A 216 -39.90 0.51 15.14
CA ASP A 216 -39.91 0.34 16.61
C ASP A 216 -38.61 0.86 17.27
N ASN A 217 -38.75 1.79 18.22
CA ASN A 217 -37.81 2.29 19.26
C ASN A 217 -37.10 3.66 19.06
N GLU A 218 -37.06 4.41 20.18
CA GLU A 218 -36.94 5.88 20.33
C GLU A 218 -35.58 6.42 20.86
N ASP A 219 -34.48 5.66 20.88
CA ASP A 219 -33.21 6.19 21.39
C ASP A 219 -32.25 6.67 20.28
N GLU A 220 -32.24 7.99 20.05
CA GLU A 220 -31.51 8.67 18.96
C GLU A 220 -29.97 8.51 19.06
N TYR A 221 -29.42 8.48 20.28
CA TYR A 221 -27.98 8.33 20.53
C TYR A 221 -27.44 6.91 20.26
N GLU A 222 -28.17 5.86 20.64
CA GLU A 222 -27.75 4.48 20.37
C GLU A 222 -27.77 4.16 18.87
N LYS A 223 -28.71 4.77 18.15
CA LYS A 223 -28.83 4.67 16.70
C LYS A 223 -27.62 5.27 15.98
N GLU A 224 -27.17 6.45 16.38
CA GLU A 224 -26.00 7.13 15.77
C GLU A 224 -24.69 6.35 15.98
N ALA A 225 -24.48 5.81 17.19
CA ALA A 225 -23.31 4.98 17.49
C ALA A 225 -23.33 3.64 16.71
N SER A 226 -24.48 2.97 16.66
CA SER A 226 -24.68 1.73 15.90
C SER A 226 -24.49 1.96 14.40
N ASP A 227 -24.97 3.09 13.86
CA ASP A 227 -24.77 3.49 12.47
C ASP A 227 -23.30 3.69 12.14
N PHE A 228 -22.57 4.41 12.99
CA PHE A 228 -21.14 4.66 12.79
C PHE A 228 -20.35 3.35 12.79
N VAL A 229 -20.61 2.47 13.76
CA VAL A 229 -19.96 1.15 13.84
C VAL A 229 -20.33 0.28 12.63
N GLY A 230 -21.60 0.26 12.21
CA GLY A 230 -22.06 -0.46 11.03
C GLY A 230 -21.37 0.01 9.74
N MET A 231 -21.24 1.32 9.56
CA MET A 231 -20.54 1.93 8.42
C MET A 231 -19.04 1.66 8.44
N MET A 232 -18.42 1.66 9.62
CA MET A 232 -17.01 1.30 9.81
C MET A 232 -16.76 -0.18 9.47
N MET A 233 -17.64 -1.08 9.91
CA MET A 233 -17.57 -2.51 9.59
C MET A 233 -17.78 -2.78 8.09
N ALA A 234 -18.71 -2.06 7.45
CA ALA A 234 -18.91 -2.10 6.01
C ALA A 234 -17.66 -1.63 5.25
N ALA A 235 -17.03 -0.53 5.68
CA ALA A 235 -15.79 -0.03 5.11
C ALA A 235 -14.63 -1.03 5.29
N ALA A 236 -14.46 -1.60 6.49
CA ALA A 236 -13.41 -2.57 6.78
C ALA A 236 -13.57 -3.87 5.96
N THR A 237 -14.79 -4.40 5.87
CA THR A 237 -15.10 -5.63 5.13
C THR A 237 -14.89 -5.41 3.63
N SER A 238 -15.47 -4.35 3.06
CA SER A 238 -15.30 -4.01 1.65
C SER A 238 -13.82 -3.78 1.30
N LYS A 239 -13.06 -3.08 2.16
CA LYS A 239 -11.64 -2.85 1.94
C LYS A 239 -10.83 -4.13 1.99
N THR A 240 -11.12 -5.03 2.93
CA THR A 240 -10.45 -6.33 3.05
C THR A 240 -10.71 -7.21 1.83
N CYS A 241 -11.97 -7.28 1.36
CA CYS A 241 -12.34 -8.02 0.15
C CYS A 241 -11.66 -7.43 -1.09
N ALA A 242 -11.75 -6.11 -1.29
CA ALA A 242 -11.14 -5.45 -2.44
C ALA A 242 -9.63 -5.61 -2.48
N THR A 243 -8.97 -5.44 -1.32
CA THR A 243 -7.53 -5.66 -1.16
C THR A 243 -7.19 -7.10 -1.52
N SER A 244 -7.95 -8.08 -1.05
CA SER A 244 -7.71 -9.51 -1.33
C SER A 244 -7.85 -9.82 -2.83
N ILE A 245 -8.87 -9.30 -3.49
CA ILE A 245 -9.10 -9.52 -4.93
C ILE A 245 -8.00 -8.84 -5.76
N ALA A 246 -7.66 -7.59 -5.45
CA ALA A 246 -6.69 -6.83 -6.22
C ALA A 246 -5.24 -7.15 -5.83
N TYR A 247 -4.98 -7.84 -4.72
CA TYR A 247 -3.64 -8.04 -4.15
C TYR A 247 -2.53 -8.49 -5.14
N PRO A 248 -2.79 -9.32 -6.17
CA PRO A 248 -1.77 -9.70 -7.14
C PRO A 248 -1.03 -8.50 -7.78
N HIS A 249 -1.71 -7.36 -7.96
CA HIS A 249 -1.07 -6.16 -8.50
C HIS A 249 0.03 -5.62 -7.56
N GLU A 250 -0.14 -5.75 -6.24
CA GLU A 250 0.84 -5.27 -5.28
C GLU A 250 2.12 -6.10 -5.32
N VAL A 251 1.99 -7.43 -5.39
CA VAL A 251 3.14 -8.33 -5.50
C VAL A 251 3.87 -8.08 -6.82
N VAL A 252 3.14 -8.01 -7.93
CA VAL A 252 3.73 -7.70 -9.24
C VAL A 252 4.43 -6.34 -9.25
N ARG A 253 3.84 -5.32 -8.59
CA ARG A 253 4.45 -3.99 -8.44
C ARG A 253 5.79 -4.07 -7.71
N THR A 254 5.87 -4.81 -6.60
CA THR A 254 7.11 -4.98 -5.85
C THR A 254 8.16 -5.70 -6.70
N ARG A 255 7.79 -6.79 -7.39
CA ARG A 255 8.70 -7.54 -8.29
C ARG A 255 9.21 -6.72 -9.47
N LEU A 256 8.36 -5.89 -10.08
CA LEU A 256 8.79 -5.00 -11.17
C LEU A 256 9.78 -3.91 -10.70
N ARG A 257 9.72 -3.53 -9.42
CA ARG A 257 10.59 -2.51 -8.83
C ARG A 257 11.92 -3.07 -8.30
N GLU A 258 12.05 -4.40 -8.21
CA GLU A 258 13.30 -5.07 -7.88
C GLU A 258 14.43 -4.70 -8.84
N GLU A 259 15.66 -4.82 -8.34
CA GLU A 259 16.85 -4.75 -9.18
C GLU A 259 16.96 -6.01 -10.05
N GLY A 260 17.44 -5.85 -11.28
CA GLY A 260 17.60 -6.94 -12.25
C GLY A 260 16.73 -6.76 -13.51
N THR A 261 16.73 -7.76 -14.39
CA THR A 261 16.10 -7.68 -15.73
C THR A 261 15.02 -8.74 -15.96
N LYS A 262 14.76 -9.58 -14.95
CA LYS A 262 13.82 -10.70 -15.00
C LYS A 262 12.38 -10.24 -15.21
N TYR A 263 11.96 -9.21 -14.48
CA TYR A 263 10.59 -8.68 -14.50
C TYR A 263 10.53 -7.39 -15.33
N ARG A 264 9.80 -7.41 -16.44
CA ARG A 264 9.72 -6.29 -17.40
C ARG A 264 8.32 -5.71 -17.56
N SER A 265 7.30 -6.56 -17.62
CA SER A 265 5.91 -6.11 -17.79
C SER A 265 4.97 -6.78 -16.78
N PHE A 266 3.78 -6.20 -16.59
CA PHE A 266 2.79 -6.68 -15.63
C PHE A 266 2.38 -8.14 -15.91
N PHE A 267 1.88 -8.43 -17.11
CA PHE A 267 1.40 -9.76 -17.48
C PHE A 267 2.53 -10.78 -17.58
N GLN A 268 3.70 -10.38 -18.06
CA GLN A 268 4.89 -11.26 -18.07
C GLN A 268 5.29 -11.64 -16.65
N THR A 269 5.29 -10.67 -15.72
CA THR A 269 5.65 -10.90 -14.31
C THR A 269 4.60 -11.78 -13.63
N LEU A 270 3.31 -11.49 -13.84
CA LEU A 270 2.20 -12.28 -13.31
C LEU A 270 2.29 -13.75 -13.75
N SER A 271 2.49 -13.99 -15.06
CA SER A 271 2.66 -15.34 -15.62
C SER A 271 3.90 -16.03 -15.07
N LEU A 272 5.02 -15.31 -14.95
CA LEU A 272 6.27 -15.86 -14.42
C LEU A 272 6.13 -16.28 -12.95
N LEU A 273 5.44 -15.48 -12.13
CA LEU A 273 5.18 -15.80 -10.72
C LEU A 273 4.36 -17.07 -10.58
N VAL A 274 3.27 -17.19 -11.35
CA VAL A 274 2.41 -18.38 -11.32
C VAL A 274 3.17 -19.61 -11.81
N ARG A 275 3.96 -19.48 -12.87
CA ARG A 275 4.70 -20.60 -13.49
C ARG A 275 5.89 -21.07 -12.63
N GLU A 276 6.64 -20.16 -12.01
CA GLU A 276 7.86 -20.51 -11.28
C GLU A 276 7.64 -20.69 -9.77
N GLU A 277 6.71 -19.95 -9.17
CA GLU A 277 6.50 -19.90 -7.72
C GLU A 277 5.11 -20.38 -7.30
N GLY A 278 4.21 -20.67 -8.25
CA GLY A 278 2.84 -21.10 -8.02
C GLY A 278 1.89 -19.95 -7.63
N TYR A 279 0.60 -20.24 -7.54
CA TYR A 279 -0.45 -19.26 -7.24
C TYR A 279 -0.30 -18.59 -5.86
N GLY A 280 0.24 -19.31 -4.87
CA GLY A 280 0.48 -18.75 -3.52
C GLY A 280 1.47 -17.58 -3.51
N SER A 281 2.31 -17.45 -4.54
CA SER A 281 3.26 -16.34 -4.67
C SER A 281 2.55 -14.97 -4.81
N LEU A 282 1.37 -14.94 -5.42
CA LEU A 282 0.60 -13.73 -5.66
C LEU A 282 0.01 -13.11 -4.38
N TYR A 283 -0.01 -13.87 -3.28
CA TYR A 283 -0.60 -13.47 -2.00
C TYR A 283 0.44 -13.28 -0.89
N ARG A 284 1.74 -13.31 -1.22
CA ARG A 284 2.80 -13.13 -0.22
C ARG A 284 2.72 -11.75 0.42
N GLY A 285 2.78 -11.74 1.75
CA GLY A 285 2.67 -10.52 2.54
C GLY A 285 1.24 -10.00 2.76
N LEU A 286 0.19 -10.66 2.22
CA LEU A 286 -1.19 -10.20 2.39
C LEU A 286 -1.55 -10.12 3.87
N THR A 287 -1.19 -11.14 4.66
CA THR A 287 -1.41 -11.16 6.11
C THR A 287 -0.76 -9.96 6.80
N THR A 288 0.51 -9.66 6.48
CA THR A 288 1.21 -8.49 7.04
C THR A 288 0.53 -7.19 6.62
N HIS A 289 0.05 -7.13 5.38
CA HIS A 289 -0.65 -5.95 4.87
C HIS A 289 -1.96 -5.71 5.63
N LEU A 290 -2.79 -6.74 5.81
CA LEU A 290 -4.06 -6.65 6.54
C LEU A 290 -3.85 -6.32 8.01
N ILE A 291 -2.89 -7.00 8.68
CA ILE A 291 -2.54 -6.71 10.08
C ILE A 291 -2.11 -5.25 10.24
N ARG A 292 -1.38 -4.69 9.26
CA ARG A 292 -0.93 -3.29 9.32
C ARG A 292 -2.08 -2.28 9.26
N GLN A 293 -3.18 -2.59 8.56
CA GLN A 293 -4.26 -1.63 8.36
C GLN A 293 -4.88 -1.18 9.69
N ILE A 294 -5.05 -2.10 10.64
CA ILE A 294 -5.71 -1.81 11.93
C ILE A 294 -4.89 -0.81 12.77
N PRO A 295 -3.60 -1.05 13.11
CA PRO A 295 -2.80 -0.07 13.85
C PRO A 295 -2.63 1.25 13.09
N ASN A 296 -2.49 1.21 11.76
CA ASN A 296 -2.31 2.42 10.96
C ASN A 296 -3.51 3.36 11.09
N THR A 297 -4.73 2.81 10.98
CA THR A 297 -5.96 3.60 11.11
C THR A 297 -6.14 4.10 12.54
N ALA A 298 -5.92 3.25 13.55
CA ALA A 298 -6.03 3.64 14.96
C ALA A 298 -5.06 4.79 15.29
N ILE A 299 -3.78 4.65 14.94
CA ILE A 299 -2.76 5.69 15.18
C ILE A 299 -3.11 6.99 14.45
N MET A 300 -3.54 6.90 13.20
CA MET A 300 -3.92 8.07 12.41
C MET A 300 -5.08 8.84 13.06
N MET A 301 -6.15 8.13 13.47
CA MET A 301 -7.31 8.74 14.11
C MET A 301 -6.96 9.31 15.49
N SER A 302 -6.28 8.55 16.35
CA SER A 302 -5.86 9.03 17.67
C SER A 302 -4.95 10.25 17.57
N THR A 303 -4.00 10.25 16.62
CA THR A 303 -3.13 11.42 16.41
C THR A 303 -3.92 12.61 15.88
N TYR A 304 -4.85 12.39 14.95
CA TYR A 304 -5.72 13.42 14.42
C TYR A 304 -6.54 14.09 15.54
N GLU A 305 -7.20 13.30 16.39
CA GLU A 305 -8.00 13.79 17.51
C GLU A 305 -7.16 14.60 18.50
N VAL A 306 -5.97 14.08 18.87
CA VAL A 306 -5.05 14.79 19.77
C VAL A 306 -4.60 16.13 19.18
N VAL A 307 -4.23 16.18 17.90
CA VAL A 307 -3.79 17.43 17.25
C VAL A 307 -4.93 18.43 17.12
N VAL A 308 -6.14 17.98 16.76
CA VAL A 308 -7.32 18.85 16.70
C VAL A 308 -7.64 19.41 18.09
N TYR A 309 -7.62 18.57 19.14
CA TYR A 309 -7.85 19.00 20.52
C TYR A 309 -6.84 20.07 20.96
N LEU A 310 -5.54 19.88 20.67
CA LEU A 310 -4.50 20.83 21.04
C LEU A 310 -4.52 22.15 20.27
N LEU A 311 -5.11 22.19 19.07
CA LEU A 311 -5.16 23.40 18.22
C LEU A 311 -6.48 24.18 18.34
N ASN A 312 -7.53 23.52 18.82
CA ASN A 312 -8.84 24.12 19.07
C ASN A 312 -9.08 24.44 20.55
N GLY A 313 -8.32 23.83 21.47
CA GLY A 313 -8.22 24.26 22.87
C GLY A 313 -7.33 25.48 23.02
#